data_AF-A0A8S0FNC0-F1
#
_entry.id   AF-A0A8S0FNC0-F1
#
_cell.length_a   1.000
_cell.length_b   1.000
_cell.length_c   1.000
_cell.angle_alpha   90.00
_cell.angle_beta   90.00
_cell.angle_gamma   90.00
#
_symmetry.space_group_name_H-M   'P 1'
#
loop_
_entity.id
_entity.type
_entity.pdbx_description
1 polymer ?
#
loop_
_entity_poly.entity_id
_entity_poly.type
_entity_poly.pdbx_seq_one_letter_code
_entity_poly.pdbx_strand_id
1 'polypeptide(L)'
;MDLENTHERRSVREPQLTELKKYAVFSKVTIAPDDERVLLGVAGFQARTALANLFSELPSREKQVVKEGATTLLWFEHPAERFLIVTDEATANMLTDKLRGEAELNNSQQWLALNIEAGFPVIDAANSGQFIPQATNLQALGGISFKKGCYTGQEMVARAKFRGANKRALWLLSYG
;
A
#
# COMPACT_ATOMS: atom_id res chain seq x y z
N MET A 1 -18.06 0.71 -9.53
CA MET A 1 -16.63 1.04 -9.63
C MET A 1 -16.42 2.24 -8.75
N ASP A 2 -15.39 2.23 -7.92
CA ASP A 2 -15.13 3.31 -6.98
C ASP A 2 -13.78 3.94 -7.34
N LEU A 3 -13.75 5.27 -7.46
CA LEU A 3 -12.52 6.06 -7.60
C LEU A 3 -12.32 6.86 -6.33
N GLU A 4 -11.15 6.73 -5.73
CA GLU A 4 -10.86 7.32 -4.42
C GLU A 4 -9.54 8.06 -4.43
N ASN A 5 -9.49 9.20 -3.75
CA ASN A 5 -8.22 9.78 -3.35
C ASN A 5 -7.69 8.99 -2.15
N THR A 6 -6.77 8.05 -2.40
CA THR A 6 -6.14 7.28 -1.33
C THR A 6 -5.14 8.17 -0.65
N HIS A 7 -5.57 8.87 0.41
CA HIS A 7 -4.62 9.46 1.33
C HIS A 7 -3.85 8.30 1.98
N GLU A 8 -2.64 8.01 1.47
CA GLU A 8 -1.68 7.25 2.26
C GLU A 8 -1.63 7.87 3.64
N ARG A 9 -1.61 7.04 4.70
CA ARG A 9 -1.62 7.54 6.07
C ARG A 9 -0.31 8.27 6.36
N ARG A 10 -0.29 9.57 6.05
CA ARG A 10 0.83 10.50 6.26
C ARG A 10 1.21 10.62 7.74
N SER A 11 0.38 10.11 8.65
CA SER A 11 0.55 10.15 10.10
C SER A 11 1.92 9.63 10.58
N VAL A 12 2.52 8.69 9.85
CA VAL A 12 3.84 8.10 10.19
C VAL A 12 4.97 8.50 9.24
N ARG A 13 4.68 9.28 8.18
CA ARG A 13 5.67 9.57 7.14
C ARG A 13 6.89 10.32 7.69
N GLU A 14 6.66 11.45 8.36
CA GLU A 14 7.75 12.27 8.91
C GLU A 14 8.64 11.54 9.94
N PRO A 15 8.08 10.87 10.97
CA PRO A 15 8.92 10.12 11.90
C PRO A 15 9.66 8.97 11.21
N GLN A 16 9.04 8.27 10.25
CA GLN A 16 9.70 7.20 9.51
C GLN A 16 10.84 7.72 8.62
N LEU A 17 10.65 8.83 7.91
CA LEU A 17 11.69 9.45 7.09
C LEU A 17 12.87 9.91 7.95
N THR A 18 12.59 10.49 9.12
CA THR A 18 13.63 10.89 10.08
C THR A 18 14.48 9.69 10.51
N GLU A 19 13.86 8.58 10.93
CA GLU A 19 14.58 7.36 11.32
C GLU A 19 15.35 6.74 10.15
N LEU A 20 14.76 6.69 8.96
CA LEU A 20 15.42 6.12 7.77
C LEU A 20 16.67 6.93 7.37
N LYS A 21 16.60 8.26 7.44
CA LYS A 21 17.71 9.17 7.10
C LYS A 21 18.92 9.02 8.01
N LYS A 22 18.75 8.60 9.28
CA LYS A 22 19.88 8.38 10.22
C LYS A 22 20.91 7.40 9.68
N TYR A 23 20.49 6.42 8.90
CA TYR A 23 21.36 5.38 8.35
C TYR A 23 21.89 5.70 6.94
N ALA A 24 21.46 6.82 6.34
CA ALA A 24 21.79 7.18 4.97
C ALA A 24 23.04 8.08 4.83
N VAL A 25 23.65 8.53 5.94
CA VAL A 25 24.75 9.53 5.95
C VAL A 25 25.92 9.17 5.04
N PHE A 26 26.27 7.88 4.95
CA PHE A 26 27.38 7.38 4.12
C PHE A 26 26.92 6.73 2.81
N SER A 27 25.62 6.74 2.53
CA SER A 27 25.03 6.15 1.34
C SER A 27 24.84 7.21 0.26
N LYS A 28 25.10 6.87 -1.01
CA LYS A 28 24.82 7.74 -2.15
C LYS A 28 23.31 7.70 -2.50
N VAL A 29 22.47 8.21 -1.60
CA VAL A 29 21.00 8.18 -1.72
C VAL A 29 20.39 9.51 -1.31
N THR A 30 19.28 9.87 -1.95
CA THR A 30 18.43 10.99 -1.54
C THR A 30 17.10 10.44 -1.07
N ILE A 31 16.66 10.87 0.11
CA ILE A 31 15.41 10.42 0.73
C ILE A 31 14.57 11.66 1.00
N ALA A 32 13.39 11.74 0.39
CA ALA A 32 12.48 12.87 0.51
C ALA A 32 11.02 12.38 0.47
N PRO A 33 10.07 13.10 1.09
CA PRO A 33 8.66 12.91 0.79
C PRO A 33 8.39 13.35 -0.66
N ASP A 34 7.37 12.75 -1.28
CA ASP A 34 6.82 13.17 -2.56
C ASP A 34 5.36 13.56 -2.32
N ASP A 35 5.11 14.86 -2.35
CA ASP A 35 3.78 15.47 -2.22
C ASP A 35 3.26 16.00 -3.57
N GLU A 36 4.05 15.86 -4.65
CA GLU A 36 3.70 16.31 -6.00
C GLU A 36 2.83 15.26 -6.71
N ARG A 37 3.08 13.98 -6.42
CA ARG A 37 2.27 12.89 -6.99
C ARG A 37 0.97 12.69 -6.22
N VAL A 38 -0.06 12.35 -6.98
CA VAL A 38 -1.39 11.99 -6.49
C VAL A 38 -1.51 10.48 -6.41
N LEU A 39 -2.17 10.02 -5.35
CA LEU A 39 -2.51 8.62 -5.14
C LEU A 39 -4.02 8.43 -5.32
N LEU A 40 -4.40 7.57 -6.27
CA LEU A 40 -5.79 7.21 -6.51
C LEU A 40 -5.99 5.70 -6.35
N GLY A 41 -7.12 5.31 -5.78
CA GLY A 41 -7.58 3.92 -5.72
C GLY A 41 -8.71 3.72 -6.71
N VAL A 42 -8.66 2.62 -7.47
CA VAL A 42 -9.77 2.18 -8.33
C VAL A 42 -10.13 0.75 -7.96
N ALA A 43 -11.38 0.54 -7.54
CA ALA A 43 -11.87 -0.74 -7.05
C ALA A 43 -13.33 -1.03 -7.48
N GLY A 44 -13.80 -2.22 -7.14
CA GLY A 44 -15.20 -2.60 -7.33
C GLY A 44 -15.54 -3.09 -8.74
N PHE A 45 -16.85 -3.22 -9.01
CA PHE A 45 -17.36 -3.81 -10.26
C PHE A 45 -16.81 -3.09 -11.50
N GLN A 46 -16.28 -3.86 -12.46
CA GLN A 46 -15.74 -3.40 -13.75
C GLN A 46 -14.54 -2.43 -13.69
N ALA A 47 -13.85 -2.31 -12.54
CA ALA A 47 -12.66 -1.46 -12.38
C ALA A 47 -11.62 -1.65 -13.50
N ARG A 48 -11.25 -2.91 -13.80
CA ARG A 48 -10.31 -3.25 -14.87
C ARG A 48 -10.82 -2.81 -16.25
N THR A 49 -12.09 -3.04 -16.56
CA THR A 49 -12.67 -2.69 -17.86
C THR A 49 -12.64 -1.19 -18.09
N ALA A 50 -12.98 -0.40 -17.08
CA ALA A 50 -12.93 1.06 -17.18
C ALA A 50 -11.50 1.58 -17.36
N LEU A 51 -10.54 1.05 -16.59
CA LEU A 51 -9.13 1.43 -16.74
C LEU A 51 -8.54 1.00 -18.08
N ALA A 52 -9.02 -0.09 -18.69
CA ALA A 52 -8.53 -0.57 -19.99
C ALA A 52 -8.88 0.38 -21.14
N ASN A 53 -9.85 1.29 -20.95
CA ASN A 53 -10.16 2.35 -21.91
C ASN A 53 -9.24 3.58 -21.78
N LEU A 54 -8.47 3.66 -20.68
CA LEU A 54 -7.67 4.84 -20.31
C LEU A 54 -6.17 4.60 -20.39
N PHE A 55 -5.74 3.33 -20.29
CA PHE A 55 -4.34 2.92 -20.31
C PHE A 55 -4.11 1.85 -21.38
N SER A 56 -2.93 1.87 -21.99
CA SER A 56 -2.57 0.89 -23.03
C SER A 56 -2.24 -0.48 -22.45
N GLU A 57 -1.75 -0.53 -21.21
CA GLU A 57 -1.47 -1.76 -20.48
C GLU A 57 -1.92 -1.62 -19.01
N LEU A 58 -2.51 -2.68 -18.45
CA LEU A 58 -2.86 -2.74 -17.02
C LEU A 58 -2.05 -3.81 -16.31
N PRO A 59 -1.66 -3.56 -15.03
CA PRO A 59 -1.01 -4.59 -14.24
C PRO A 59 -1.95 -5.77 -13.99
N SER A 60 -1.38 -6.96 -13.80
CA SER A 60 -2.08 -8.23 -13.55
C SER A 60 -1.37 -9.01 -12.44
N ARG A 61 -1.84 -10.22 -12.16
CA ARG A 61 -1.18 -11.13 -11.21
C ARG A 61 0.27 -11.44 -11.59
N GLU A 62 0.53 -11.62 -12.88
CA GLU A 62 1.84 -11.95 -13.46
C GLU A 62 2.74 -10.72 -13.56
N LYS A 63 2.14 -9.53 -13.74
CA LYS A 63 2.86 -8.25 -13.84
C LYS A 63 2.18 -7.20 -12.96
N GLN A 64 2.49 -7.24 -11.66
CA GLN A 64 1.79 -6.44 -10.65
C GLN A 64 2.06 -4.94 -10.71
N VAL A 65 3.04 -4.51 -11.49
CA VAL A 65 3.40 -3.11 -11.67
C VAL A 65 3.54 -2.79 -13.15
N VAL A 66 2.83 -1.77 -13.60
CA VAL A 66 2.93 -1.21 -14.96
C VAL A 66 3.19 0.29 -14.85
N LYS A 67 3.98 0.83 -15.77
CA LYS A 67 4.26 2.26 -15.86
C LYS A 67 3.92 2.77 -17.25
N GLU A 68 3.21 3.90 -17.31
CA GLU A 68 2.81 4.56 -18.55
C GLU A 68 2.90 6.08 -18.36
N GLY A 69 3.88 6.71 -19.02
CA GLY A 69 4.16 8.14 -18.85
C GLY A 69 4.47 8.51 -17.39
N ALA A 70 3.73 9.47 -16.85
CA ALA A 70 3.82 9.90 -15.45
C ALA A 70 3.11 8.95 -14.47
N THR A 71 2.42 7.92 -14.95
CA THR A 71 1.58 7.04 -14.14
C THR A 71 2.28 5.71 -13.84
N THR A 72 2.20 5.28 -12.58
CA THR A 72 2.50 3.92 -12.14
C THR A 72 1.24 3.27 -11.60
N LEU A 73 0.87 2.12 -12.15
CA LEU A 73 -0.28 1.31 -11.76
C LEU A 73 0.20 0.09 -10.98
N LEU A 74 -0.42 -0.16 -9.83
CA LEU A 74 -0.14 -1.29 -8.94
C LEU A 74 -1.40 -2.14 -8.81
N TRP A 75 -1.28 -3.45 -9.06
CA TRP A 75 -2.39 -4.39 -8.97
C TRP A 75 -2.44 -5.07 -7.60
N PHE A 76 -3.66 -5.27 -7.07
CA PHE A 76 -3.92 -5.98 -5.83
C PHE A 76 -5.00 -7.05 -6.06
N GLU A 77 -4.75 -8.28 -5.60
CA GLU A 77 -5.69 -9.40 -5.69
C GLU A 77 -6.82 -9.33 -4.65
N HIS A 78 -6.53 -8.76 -3.47
CA HIS A 78 -7.38 -8.87 -2.28
C HIS A 78 -7.93 -7.50 -1.80
N PRO A 79 -9.15 -7.48 -1.23
CA PRO A 79 -10.07 -8.61 -1.03
C PRO A 79 -10.78 -9.03 -2.33
N ALA A 80 -10.79 -8.12 -3.30
CA ALA A 80 -11.06 -8.34 -4.70
C ALA A 80 -10.05 -7.51 -5.52
N GLU A 81 -10.04 -7.71 -6.85
CA GLU A 81 -9.17 -6.96 -7.74
C GLU A 81 -9.34 -5.45 -7.58
N ARG A 82 -8.22 -4.74 -7.38
CA ARG A 82 -8.16 -3.28 -7.31
C ARG A 82 -6.82 -2.74 -7.77
N PHE A 83 -6.78 -1.45 -8.07
CA PHE A 83 -5.62 -0.76 -8.60
C PHE A 83 -5.27 0.45 -7.73
N LEU A 84 -4.00 0.56 -7.33
CA LEU A 84 -3.45 1.80 -6.79
C LEU A 84 -2.69 2.51 -7.91
N ILE A 85 -3.02 3.78 -8.13
CA ILE A 85 -2.50 4.61 -9.20
C ILE A 85 -1.67 5.72 -8.55
N VAL A 86 -0.40 5.78 -8.91
CA VAL A 86 0.52 6.87 -8.54
C VAL A 86 0.77 7.70 -9.79
N THR A 87 0.33 8.95 -9.81
CA THR A 87 0.36 9.78 -11.02
C THR A 87 0.53 11.27 -10.72
N ASP A 88 0.57 12.12 -11.75
CA ASP A 88 0.57 13.57 -11.61
C ASP A 88 -0.86 14.15 -11.48
N GLU A 89 -0.96 15.41 -11.07
CA GLU A 89 -2.25 16.08 -10.88
C GLU A 89 -3.07 16.17 -12.18
N ALA A 90 -2.41 16.40 -13.32
CA ALA A 90 -3.07 16.51 -14.61
C ALA A 90 -3.77 15.20 -15.01
N THR A 91 -3.07 14.07 -14.86
CA THR A 91 -3.62 12.74 -15.14
C THR A 91 -4.67 12.36 -14.11
N ALA A 92 -4.48 12.70 -12.83
CA ALA A 92 -5.49 12.46 -11.79
C ALA A 92 -6.83 13.17 -12.11
N ASN A 93 -6.77 14.43 -12.54
CA ASN A 93 -7.95 15.18 -12.97
C ASN A 93 -8.59 14.56 -14.22
N MET A 94 -7.77 14.17 -15.21
CA MET A 94 -8.24 13.48 -16.41
C MET A 94 -8.98 12.18 -16.08
N LEU A 95 -8.41 11.34 -15.21
CA LEU A 95 -9.05 10.09 -14.75
C LEU A 95 -10.36 10.37 -14.02
N THR A 96 -10.36 11.35 -13.13
CA THR A 96 -11.56 11.75 -12.37
C THR A 96 -12.68 12.19 -13.29
N ASP A 97 -12.38 12.98 -14.32
CA ASP A 97 -13.38 13.44 -15.28
C ASP A 97 -13.86 12.33 -16.21
N LYS A 98 -12.97 11.44 -16.65
CA LYS A 98 -13.33 10.31 -17.52
C LYS A 98 -14.17 9.24 -16.82
N LEU A 99 -13.92 9.01 -15.54
CA LEU A 99 -14.66 8.03 -14.74
C LEU A 99 -15.91 8.63 -14.09
N ARG A 100 -16.13 9.94 -14.21
CA ARG A 100 -17.30 10.63 -13.65
C ARG A 100 -18.59 10.09 -14.30
N GLY A 101 -19.51 9.60 -13.48
CA GLY A 101 -20.79 9.05 -13.92
C GLY A 101 -20.76 7.54 -14.23
N GLU A 102 -19.57 6.94 -14.32
CA GLU A 102 -19.38 5.48 -14.39
C GLU A 102 -18.82 4.91 -13.09
N ALA A 103 -18.09 5.72 -12.32
CA ALA A 103 -17.63 5.43 -10.97
C ALA A 103 -18.33 6.28 -9.91
N GLU A 104 -18.53 5.68 -8.75
CA GLU A 104 -18.81 6.41 -7.51
C GLU A 104 -17.50 7.01 -6.99
N LEU A 105 -17.52 8.31 -6.68
CA LEU A 105 -16.37 8.98 -6.07
C LEU A 105 -16.45 8.79 -4.56
N ASN A 106 -15.42 8.18 -3.98
CA ASN A 106 -15.34 7.94 -2.54
C ASN A 106 -14.02 8.50 -1.97
N ASN A 107 -13.78 8.30 -0.67
CA ASN A 107 -12.58 8.76 0.02
C ASN A 107 -11.77 7.59 0.58
N SER A 108 -10.66 7.90 1.25
CA SER A 108 -9.70 6.95 1.81
C SER A 108 -10.29 5.90 2.75
N GLN A 109 -11.50 6.09 3.29
CA GLN A 109 -12.15 5.13 4.17
C GLN A 109 -12.58 3.86 3.44
N GLN A 110 -12.89 3.95 2.15
CA GLN A 110 -13.27 2.78 1.36
C GLN A 110 -12.03 1.91 1.07
N TRP A 111 -10.91 2.49 0.65
CA TRP A 111 -9.63 1.78 0.53
C TRP A 111 -9.17 1.16 1.86
N LEU A 112 -9.41 1.87 2.96
CA LEU A 112 -9.14 1.35 4.30
C LEU A 112 -10.03 0.13 4.62
N ALA A 113 -11.32 0.20 4.34
CA ALA A 113 -12.22 -0.94 4.54
C ALA A 113 -11.74 -2.16 3.75
N LEU A 114 -11.33 -1.98 2.49
CA LEU A 114 -10.74 -3.03 1.67
C LEU A 114 -9.44 -3.59 2.27
N ASN A 115 -8.57 -2.74 2.85
CA ASN A 115 -7.37 -3.21 3.55
C ASN A 115 -7.70 -4.03 4.79
N ILE A 116 -8.70 -3.59 5.58
CA ILE A 116 -9.18 -4.30 6.77
C ILE A 116 -9.74 -5.67 6.38
N GLU A 117 -10.60 -5.72 5.36
CA GLU A 117 -11.20 -6.94 4.84
C GLU A 117 -10.14 -7.92 4.31
N ALA A 118 -9.12 -7.42 3.60
CA ALA A 118 -7.99 -8.22 3.11
C ALA A 118 -7.03 -8.70 4.22
N GLY A 119 -7.20 -8.24 5.46
CA GLY A 119 -6.24 -8.52 6.53
C GLY A 119 -4.86 -7.88 6.31
N PHE A 120 -4.80 -6.77 5.56
CA PHE A 120 -3.58 -6.01 5.38
C PHE A 120 -3.36 -5.05 6.56
N PRO A 121 -2.21 -5.12 7.24
CA PRO A 121 -1.98 -4.33 8.43
C PRO A 121 -1.84 -2.85 8.09
N VAL A 122 -2.59 -2.01 8.78
CA VAL A 122 -2.47 -0.55 8.66
C VAL A 122 -1.91 0.03 9.95
N ILE A 123 -0.78 0.75 9.84
CA ILE A 123 -0.05 1.31 10.98
C ILE A 123 -0.17 2.83 10.95
N ASP A 124 -0.73 3.39 12.01
CA ASP A 124 -0.77 4.83 12.27
C ASP A 124 0.20 5.25 13.38
N ALA A 125 0.36 6.56 13.56
CA ALA A 125 1.20 7.17 14.59
C ALA A 125 1.03 6.51 15.97
N ALA A 126 -0.20 6.28 16.42
CA ALA A 126 -0.50 5.67 17.72
C ALA A 126 0.08 4.25 17.91
N ASN A 127 0.28 3.53 16.79
CA ASN A 127 0.68 2.13 16.77
C ASN A 127 2.10 1.94 16.22
N SER A 128 2.78 3.02 15.84
CA SER A 128 4.16 2.98 15.34
C SER A 128 5.11 2.50 16.43
N GLY A 129 6.01 1.58 16.08
CA GLY A 129 6.97 0.98 17.01
C GLY A 129 6.39 0.01 18.05
N GLN A 130 5.08 -0.28 18.02
CA GLN A 130 4.41 -1.11 19.04
C GLN A 130 4.42 -2.62 18.72
N PHE A 131 4.74 -3.00 17.48
CA PHE A 131 4.59 -4.36 16.99
C PHE A 131 5.84 -4.87 16.29
N ILE A 132 6.18 -6.13 16.53
CA ILE A 132 7.04 -6.89 15.62
C ILE A 132 6.24 -7.23 14.34
N PRO A 133 6.89 -7.39 13.18
CA PRO A 133 6.21 -7.70 11.93
C PRO A 133 5.27 -8.92 12.00
N GLN A 134 5.61 -9.92 12.81
CA GLN A 134 4.78 -11.11 12.93
C GLN A 134 3.48 -10.89 13.71
N ALA A 135 3.44 -9.89 14.59
CA ALA A 135 2.23 -9.53 15.32
C ALA A 135 1.17 -8.91 14.40
N THR A 136 1.57 -8.49 13.19
CA THR A 136 0.71 -7.90 12.17
C THR A 136 0.59 -8.77 10.91
N ASN A 137 0.94 -10.06 11.02
CA ASN A 137 0.85 -11.07 9.96
C ASN A 137 1.73 -10.83 8.70
N LEU A 138 2.73 -9.93 8.75
CA LEU A 138 3.60 -9.63 7.59
C LEU A 138 4.35 -10.85 7.03
N GLN A 139 4.60 -11.88 7.85
CA GLN A 139 5.18 -13.16 7.41
C GLN A 139 4.27 -13.93 6.45
N ALA A 140 2.94 -13.82 6.62
CA ALA A 140 1.96 -14.48 5.76
C ALA A 140 1.75 -13.70 4.45
N LEU A 141 2.00 -12.39 4.47
CA LEU A 141 1.88 -11.49 3.33
C LEU A 141 3.16 -11.38 2.49
N GLY A 142 4.18 -12.21 2.76
CA GLY A 142 5.46 -12.16 2.04
C GLY A 142 6.35 -10.95 2.36
N GLY A 143 5.99 -10.14 3.36
CA GLY A 143 6.72 -8.93 3.76
C GLY A 143 8.02 -9.18 4.53
N ILE A 144 8.37 -10.45 4.80
CA ILE A 144 9.60 -10.84 5.53
C ILE A 144 10.37 -11.88 4.73
N SER A 145 11.58 -11.54 4.31
CA SER A 145 12.52 -12.52 3.80
C SER A 145 13.43 -13.02 4.92
N PHE A 146 13.36 -14.32 5.20
CA PHE A 146 14.26 -15.00 6.15
C PHE A 146 15.57 -15.46 5.52
N LYS A 147 15.75 -15.24 4.22
CA LYS A 147 16.91 -15.69 3.44
C LYS A 147 17.76 -14.55 2.87
N LYS A 148 17.34 -13.29 3.05
CA LYS A 148 18.12 -12.10 2.63
C LYS A 148 19.28 -11.80 3.58
N GLY A 149 20.19 -10.94 3.14
CA GLY A 149 21.25 -10.37 3.98
C GLY A 149 20.73 -9.53 5.15
N CYS A 150 21.65 -9.01 5.96
CA CYS A 150 21.35 -8.33 7.21
C CYS A 150 20.49 -7.08 7.04
N TYR A 151 19.54 -6.87 7.94
CA TYR A 151 18.74 -5.64 8.05
C TYR A 151 18.46 -5.30 9.52
N THR A 152 18.19 -4.02 9.82
CA THR A 152 17.93 -3.54 11.18
C THR A 152 16.78 -4.30 11.84
N GLY A 153 17.02 -4.85 13.03
CA GLY A 153 16.03 -5.63 13.78
C GLY A 153 15.86 -7.08 13.34
N GLN A 154 16.64 -7.58 12.36
CA GLN A 154 16.52 -8.95 11.86
C GLN A 154 16.62 -10.02 12.96
N GLU A 155 17.49 -9.86 13.95
CA GLU A 155 17.63 -10.83 15.04
C GLU A 155 16.32 -11.01 15.83
N MET A 156 15.62 -9.91 16.12
CA MET A 156 14.32 -9.93 16.80
C MET A 156 13.26 -10.57 15.92
N VAL A 157 13.23 -10.25 14.63
CA VAL A 157 12.31 -10.86 13.65
C VAL A 157 12.58 -12.37 13.52
N ALA A 158 13.83 -12.79 13.39
CA ALA A 158 14.19 -14.21 13.29
C ALA A 158 13.84 -14.96 14.58
N ARG A 159 14.14 -14.38 15.75
CA ARG A 159 13.81 -14.97 17.06
C ARG A 159 12.32 -15.22 17.21
N ALA A 160 11.48 -14.29 16.76
CA ALA A 160 10.03 -14.45 16.80
C ALA A 160 9.53 -15.65 15.97
N LYS A 161 10.17 -15.96 14.83
CA LYS A 161 9.85 -17.15 14.03
C LYS A 161 10.32 -18.45 14.68
N PHE A 162 11.57 -18.51 15.12
CA PHE A 162 12.20 -19.79 15.51
C PHE A 162 12.00 -20.19 16.97
N ARG A 163 11.72 -19.24 17.86
CA ARG A 163 11.57 -19.50 19.30
C ARG A 163 10.13 -19.39 19.81
N GLY A 164 9.14 -19.33 18.90
CA GLY A 164 7.72 -19.21 19.27
C GLY A 164 7.40 -17.98 20.12
N ALA A 165 8.20 -16.91 20.02
CA ALA A 165 8.10 -15.76 20.90
C ALA A 165 6.92 -14.82 20.56
N ASN A 166 6.34 -14.95 19.37
CA ASN A 166 5.18 -14.16 19.00
C ASN A 166 3.88 -14.81 19.50
N LYS A 167 3.15 -14.11 20.37
CA LYS A 167 1.83 -14.50 20.89
C LYS A 167 0.69 -13.62 20.37
N ARG A 168 0.96 -12.75 19.40
CA ARG A 168 0.01 -11.80 18.82
C ARG A 168 -0.17 -12.07 17.33
N ALA A 169 -1.34 -11.73 16.80
CA ALA A 169 -1.65 -11.76 15.38
C ALA A 169 -2.63 -10.62 15.06
N LEU A 170 -2.69 -10.23 13.79
CA LEU A 170 -3.73 -9.35 13.27
C LEU A 170 -5.03 -10.15 13.11
N TRP A 171 -6.15 -9.57 13.53
CA TRP A 171 -7.48 -10.18 13.44
C TRP A 171 -8.48 -9.21 12.80
N LEU A 172 -9.43 -9.76 12.05
CA LEU A 172 -10.61 -9.05 11.58
C LEU A 172 -11.78 -9.36 12.52
N LEU A 173 -12.49 -8.33 12.97
CA LEU A 173 -13.68 -8.47 13.81
C LEU A 173 -14.88 -7.91 13.04
N SER A 174 -15.98 -8.63 13.04
CA SER A 174 -17.28 -8.19 12.53
C SER A 174 -18.37 -8.54 13.55
N TYR A 175 -19.45 -7.78 13.54
CA TYR A 175 -20.64 -8.04 14.32
C TYR A 175 -21.80 -8.28 13.34
N GLY A 176 -22.61 -9.31 13.60
CA GLY A 176 -23.76 -9.71 12.80
C GLY A 176 -25.07 -9.17 13.33
#